data_AF-A0A250L1W5-F1
#
_entry.id   AF-A0A250L1W5-F1
#
_cell.length_a   1.000
_cell.length_b   1.000
_cell.length_c   1.000
_cell.angle_alpha   90.00
_cell.angle_beta   90.00
_cell.angle_gamma   90.00
#
_symmetry.space_group_name_H-M   'P 1'
#
loop_
_entity.id
_entity.type
_entity.pdbx_description
1 polymer ?
#
loop_
_entity_poly.entity_id
_entity_poly.type
_entity_poly.pdbx_seq_one_letter_code
_entity_poly.pdbx_strand_id
1 'polypeptide(L)'
;MGGQRPLGIPTVRDRVVQMAVLLIIGPIFEVDLLPRQYGFRPGLDAKMAIRTLHFGIAQRGKREVVDADLSDYFNTIPHGELMRCVSRRIRDGMVLSVIRQWLNAAVVERDENGERRTTEARDKHRGTPQGELSLPC
;
A
#
# COMPACT_ATOMS: atom_id res chain seq x y z
N MET A 1 16.94 -12.29 -6.87
CA MET A 1 17.14 -11.42 -8.05
C MET A 1 16.17 -10.27 -7.93
N GLY A 2 16.69 -9.05 -7.79
CA GLY A 2 15.89 -7.85 -7.54
C GLY A 2 15.24 -7.38 -8.83
N GLY A 3 13.91 -7.47 -8.91
CA GLY A 3 13.14 -6.84 -9.97
C GLY A 3 13.21 -5.32 -9.85
N GLN A 4 13.35 -4.63 -10.98
CA GLN A 4 13.17 -3.18 -11.04
C GLN A 4 11.73 -2.86 -10.64
N ARG A 5 11.56 -2.02 -9.62
CA ARG A 5 10.24 -1.59 -9.16
C ARG A 5 9.86 -0.35 -9.94
N PRO A 6 8.80 -0.39 -10.76
CA PRO A 6 8.39 0.75 -11.56
C PRO A 6 7.89 1.87 -10.62
N LEU A 7 8.54 3.03 -10.65
CA LEU A 7 8.23 4.15 -9.76
C LEU A 7 7.22 5.10 -10.41
N GLY A 8 5.98 5.09 -9.94
CA GLY A 8 5.04 6.15 -10.27
C GLY A 8 5.38 7.36 -9.40
N ILE A 9 6.10 8.35 -9.93
CA ILE A 9 6.39 9.58 -9.18
C ILE A 9 5.23 10.57 -9.41
N PRO A 10 4.26 10.69 -8.47
CA PRO A 10 3.23 11.71 -8.54
C PRO A 10 3.82 13.12 -8.47
N THR A 11 3.13 14.07 -9.09
CA THR A 11 3.48 15.49 -8.95
C THR A 11 3.42 15.90 -7.47
N VAL A 12 4.11 16.97 -7.07
CA VAL A 12 4.05 17.46 -5.68
C VAL A 12 2.61 17.74 -5.25
N ARG A 13 1.79 18.27 -6.15
CA ARG A 13 0.37 18.51 -5.92
C ARG A 13 -0.38 17.22 -5.60
N ASP A 14 -0.16 16.17 -6.38
CA ASP A 14 -0.82 14.88 -6.17
C ASP A 14 -0.43 14.27 -4.83
N ARG A 15 0.85 14.39 -4.42
CA ARG A 15 1.31 13.94 -3.09
C ARG A 15 0.61 14.68 -1.95
N VAL A 16 0.39 15.98 -2.09
CA VAL A 16 -0.34 16.77 -1.07
C VAL A 16 -1.79 16.31 -0.98
N VAL A 17 -2.47 16.07 -2.11
CA VAL A 17 -3.86 15.59 -2.12
C VAL A 17 -3.95 14.16 -1.59
N GLN A 18 -3.01 13.28 -1.94
CA GLN A 18 -2.92 11.93 -1.40
C GLN A 18 -2.74 11.92 0.11
N MET A 19 -1.85 12.77 0.63
CA MET A 19 -1.67 12.91 2.08
C MET A 19 -2.93 13.44 2.76
N ALA A 20 -3.60 14.44 2.18
CA ALA A 20 -4.84 14.97 2.72
C ALA A 20 -5.94 13.90 2.79
N VAL A 21 -6.10 13.11 1.72
CA VAL A 21 -7.04 11.98 1.71
C VAL A 21 -6.64 10.94 2.76
N LEU A 22 -5.36 10.59 2.86
CA LEU A 22 -4.86 9.62 3.85
C LEU A 22 -5.13 10.04 5.29
N LEU A 23 -4.96 11.32 5.62
CA LEU A 23 -5.25 11.85 6.96
C LEU A 23 -6.73 11.74 7.32
N ILE A 24 -7.62 11.85 6.34
CA ILE A 24 -9.07 11.74 6.54
C ILE A 24 -9.51 10.28 6.65
N ILE A 25 -9.04 9.42 5.73
CA ILE A 25 -9.52 8.04 5.64
C ILE A 25 -8.77 7.10 6.59
N GLY A 26 -7.52 7.42 6.94
CA GLY A 26 -6.66 6.60 7.78
C GLY A 26 -7.31 6.19 9.10
N PRO A 27 -7.83 7.13 9.90
CA PRO A 27 -8.53 6.82 11.16
C PRO A 27 -9.75 5.92 10.97
N ILE A 28 -10.45 5.99 9.83
CA ILE A 28 -11.62 5.17 9.54
C ILE A 28 -11.23 3.69 9.38
N PHE A 29 -10.11 3.43 8.70
CA PHE A 29 -9.59 2.07 8.51
C PHE A 29 -8.84 1.55 9.73
N GLU A 30 -8.18 2.42 10.49
CA GLU A 30 -7.41 2.07 11.68
C GLU A 30 -8.24 1.28 12.71
N VAL A 31 -9.53 1.60 12.84
CA VAL A 31 -10.48 0.90 13.73
C VAL A 31 -10.67 -0.58 13.36
N ASP A 32 -10.48 -0.93 12.10
CA ASP A 32 -10.64 -2.31 11.61
C ASP A 32 -9.35 -3.12 11.61
N LEU A 33 -8.21 -2.45 11.72
CA LEU A 33 -6.92 -3.12 11.65
C LEU A 33 -6.72 -3.96 12.90
N LEU A 34 -6.19 -5.17 12.70
CA LEU A 34 -5.93 -6.07 13.80
C LEU A 34 -4.84 -5.47 14.70
N PRO A 35 -4.91 -5.68 16.04
CA PRO A 35 -3.89 -5.19 16.97
C PRO A 35 -2.46 -5.69 16.68
N ARG A 36 -2.31 -6.80 15.93
CA ARG A 36 -1.02 -7.39 15.54
C ARG A 36 -0.57 -7.01 14.12
N GLN A 37 -1.25 -6.06 13.48
CA GLN A 37 -0.81 -5.47 12.23
C GLN A 37 0.03 -4.25 12.59
N TYR A 38 1.34 -4.30 12.29
CA TYR A 38 2.29 -3.24 12.64
C TYR A 38 2.73 -2.41 11.44
N GLY A 39 2.59 -2.94 10.23
CA GLY A 39 3.02 -2.25 9.00
C GLY A 39 2.10 -1.08 8.65
N PHE A 40 2.70 0.02 8.17
CA PHE A 40 2.02 1.21 7.65
C PHE A 40 1.03 1.87 8.61
N ARG A 41 1.28 1.76 9.92
CA ARG A 41 0.46 2.38 10.97
C ARG A 41 1.25 3.43 11.73
N PRO A 42 0.67 4.62 11.99
CA PRO A 42 1.35 5.67 12.73
C PRO A 42 1.63 5.20 14.17
N GLY A 43 2.87 5.40 14.63
CA GLY A 43 3.29 5.06 16.00
C GLY A 43 3.58 3.57 16.25
N LEU A 44 3.55 2.72 15.22
CA LEU A 44 3.97 1.32 15.30
C LEU A 44 5.22 1.10 14.44
N ASP A 45 6.14 0.27 14.95
CA ASP A 45 7.38 -0.05 14.23
C ASP A 45 7.57 -1.56 14.04
N ALA A 46 8.48 -1.93 13.13
CA ALA A 46 8.83 -3.33 12.88
C ALA A 46 9.43 -4.02 14.11
N LYS A 47 10.09 -3.26 15.01
CA LYS A 47 10.71 -3.80 16.22
C LYS A 47 9.65 -4.26 17.22
N MET A 48 8.53 -3.58 17.33
CA MET A 48 7.38 -3.96 18.16
C MET A 48 6.79 -5.29 17.68
N ALA A 49 6.73 -5.52 16.36
CA ALA A 49 6.32 -6.79 15.79
C ALA A 49 7.26 -7.92 16.23
N ILE A 50 8.58 -7.73 16.08
CA ILE A 50 9.60 -8.71 16.48
C ILE A 50 9.54 -8.99 17.98
N ARG A 51 9.42 -7.95 18.83
CA ARG A 51 9.31 -8.10 20.29
C ARG A 51 8.08 -8.92 20.67
N THR A 52 6.94 -8.65 20.05
CA THR A 52 5.69 -9.39 20.30
C THR A 52 5.84 -10.87 19.94
N LEU A 53 6.49 -11.16 18.81
CA LEU A 53 6.77 -12.51 18.36
C LEU A 53 7.73 -13.24 19.32
N HIS A 54 8.82 -12.57 19.73
CA HIS A 54 9.80 -13.10 20.68
C HIS A 54 9.16 -13.46 22.03
N PHE A 55 8.36 -12.57 22.62
CA PHE A 55 7.63 -12.86 23.86
C PHE A 55 6.63 -14.02 23.69
N GLY A 56 5.94 -14.08 22.55
CA GLY A 56 5.00 -15.17 22.26
C GLY A 56 5.67 -16.55 22.18
N ILE A 57 6.86 -16.62 21.59
CA ILE A 57 7.67 -17.85 21.51
C ILE A 57 8.21 -18.22 22.89
N ALA A 58 8.86 -17.26 23.57
CA ALA A 58 9.55 -17.49 24.83
C ALA A 58 8.60 -17.83 26.00
N GLN A 59 7.43 -17.19 26.07
CA GLN A 59 6.52 -17.35 27.21
C GLN A 59 5.41 -18.38 26.98
N ARG A 60 5.02 -18.65 25.73
CA ARG A 60 3.87 -19.53 25.43
C ARG A 60 4.26 -20.85 24.77
N GLY A 61 5.56 -21.17 24.72
CA GLY A 61 6.06 -22.44 24.20
C GLY A 61 5.74 -22.67 22.71
N LYS A 62 5.47 -21.62 21.94
CA LYS A 62 5.23 -21.73 20.50
C LYS A 62 6.57 -21.91 19.79
N ARG A 63 6.84 -23.10 19.25
CA ARG A 63 8.15 -23.48 18.68
C ARG A 63 8.21 -23.35 17.16
N GLU A 64 7.07 -23.07 16.53
CA GLU A 64 6.94 -23.02 15.08
C GLU A 64 6.50 -21.62 14.64
N VAL A 65 7.18 -21.11 13.60
CA VAL A 65 6.88 -19.84 12.95
C VAL A 65 6.69 -20.14 11.47
N VAL A 66 5.55 -19.72 10.93
CA VAL A 66 5.28 -19.78 9.49
C VAL A 66 5.62 -18.41 8.92
N ASP A 67 6.64 -18.35 8.08
CA ASP A 67 6.95 -17.16 7.31
C ASP A 67 6.16 -17.17 6.00
N ALA A 68 5.51 -16.07 5.69
CA ALA A 68 4.67 -15.93 4.50
C ALA A 68 4.92 -14.55 3.89
N ASP A 69 5.47 -14.55 2.68
CA ASP A 69 5.73 -13.33 1.90
C ASP A 69 4.89 -13.34 0.62
N LEU A 70 4.35 -12.18 0.26
CA LEU A 70 3.59 -12.00 -0.98
C LEU A 70 4.51 -11.41 -2.05
N SER A 71 4.99 -12.26 -2.95
CA SER A 71 5.74 -11.81 -4.12
C SER A 71 4.88 -10.91 -5.00
N ASP A 72 5.47 -9.79 -5.43
CA ASP A 72 4.86 -8.85 -6.38
C ASP A 72 3.45 -8.34 -5.98
N TYR A 73 3.22 -8.20 -4.67
CA TYR A 73 1.92 -7.86 -4.10
C TYR A 73 1.28 -6.66 -4.79
N PHE A 74 1.95 -5.51 -4.79
CA PHE A 74 1.36 -4.27 -5.29
C PHE A 74 1.11 -4.25 -6.80
N ASN A 75 1.79 -5.06 -7.61
CA ASN A 75 1.55 -5.09 -9.06
C ASN A 75 0.38 -6.03 -9.42
N THR A 76 -0.03 -6.90 -8.49
CA THR A 76 -1.08 -7.90 -8.73
C THR A 76 -2.45 -7.54 -8.14
N ILE A 77 -2.53 -6.48 -7.32
CA ILE A 77 -3.77 -6.03 -6.65
C ILE A 77 -4.85 -5.69 -7.68
N PRO A 78 -6.00 -6.38 -7.68
CA PRO A 78 -7.11 -6.05 -8.57
C PRO A 78 -7.83 -4.76 -8.13
N HIS A 79 -7.92 -3.78 -9.04
CA HIS A 79 -8.55 -2.48 -8.74
C HIS A 79 -10.01 -2.62 -8.32
N GLY A 80 -10.75 -3.55 -8.95
CA GLY A 80 -12.16 -3.78 -8.65
C GLY A 80 -12.39 -4.23 -7.21
N GLU A 81 -11.61 -5.20 -6.72
CA GLU A 81 -11.75 -5.69 -5.35
C GLU A 81 -11.24 -4.66 -4.34
N LEU A 82 -10.14 -3.97 -4.65
CA LEU A 82 -9.62 -2.88 -3.82
C LEU A 82 -10.68 -1.78 -3.65
N MET A 83 -11.27 -1.29 -4.75
CA MET A 83 -12.31 -0.27 -4.71
C MET A 83 -13.57 -0.76 -4.00
N ARG A 84 -13.93 -2.06 -4.15
CA ARG A 84 -15.03 -2.66 -3.39
C ARG A 84 -14.75 -2.61 -1.90
N CYS A 85 -13.54 -2.97 -1.46
CA CYS A 85 -13.11 -2.89 -0.07
C CYS A 85 -13.19 -1.46 0.48
N VAL A 86 -12.67 -0.47 -0.25
CA VAL A 86 -12.69 0.94 0.15
C VAL A 86 -14.13 1.47 0.24
N SER A 87 -14.98 1.14 -0.73
CA SER A 87 -16.38 1.58 -0.80
C SER A 87 -17.27 1.06 0.34
N ARG A 88 -16.83 0.02 1.08
CA ARG A 88 -17.55 -0.45 2.28
C ARG A 88 -17.47 0.56 3.42
N ARG A 89 -16.40 1.35 3.49
CA ARG A 89 -16.17 2.34 4.56
C ARG A 89 -16.33 3.77 4.09
N ILE A 90 -16.00 4.07 2.84
CA ILE A 90 -16.13 5.39 2.25
C ILE A 90 -17.34 5.40 1.31
N ARG A 91 -18.30 6.29 1.57
CA ARG A 91 -19.47 6.51 0.70
C ARG A 91 -19.35 7.75 -0.19
N ASP A 92 -18.35 8.60 0.06
CA ASP A 92 -18.10 9.79 -0.74
C ASP A 92 -17.65 9.42 -2.16
N GLY A 93 -18.49 9.75 -3.15
CA GLY A 93 -18.23 9.46 -4.55
C GLY A 93 -17.03 10.22 -5.14
N MET A 94 -16.73 11.42 -4.64
CA MET A 94 -15.58 12.20 -5.09
C MET A 94 -14.28 11.58 -4.60
N VAL A 95 -14.21 11.18 -3.33
CA VAL A 95 -13.04 10.49 -2.76
C VAL A 95 -12.80 9.17 -3.50
N LEU A 96 -13.85 8.38 -3.73
CA LEU A 96 -13.75 7.13 -4.49
C LEU A 96 -13.30 7.36 -5.94
N SER A 97 -13.74 8.44 -6.57
CA SER A 97 -13.32 8.82 -7.92
C SER A 97 -11.83 9.18 -7.95
N VAL A 98 -11.36 9.98 -7.00
CA VAL A 98 -9.95 10.37 -6.89
C VAL A 98 -9.03 9.17 -6.66
N ILE A 99 -9.39 8.26 -5.74
CA ILE A 99 -8.62 7.03 -5.51
C ILE A 99 -8.54 6.18 -6.78
N ARG A 100 -9.65 6.05 -7.51
CA ARG A 100 -9.68 5.33 -8.79
C ARG A 100 -8.80 5.99 -9.85
N GLN A 101 -8.69 7.32 -9.85
CA GLN A 101 -7.79 8.02 -10.78
C GLN A 101 -6.33 7.73 -10.45
N TRP A 102 -5.94 7.69 -9.18
CA TRP A 102 -4.58 7.30 -8.77
C TRP A 102 -4.25 5.86 -9.17
N LEU A 103 -5.17 4.92 -8.99
CA LEU A 103 -4.98 3.53 -9.41
C LEU A 103 -4.76 3.38 -10.93
N ASN A 104 -5.37 4.25 -11.73
CA ASN A 104 -5.26 4.25 -13.20
C ASN A 104 -4.14 5.17 -13.72
N ALA A 105 -3.40 5.84 -12.85
CA ALA A 105 -2.33 6.74 -13.25
C ALA A 105 -1.21 5.95 -13.95
N ALA A 106 -0.68 6.52 -15.04
CA ALA A 106 0.43 5.92 -15.76
C ALA A 106 1.69 5.93 -14.90
N VAL A 107 2.40 4.80 -14.85
CA VAL A 107 3.68 4.69 -14.15
C VAL A 107 4.79 5.08 -15.12
N VAL A 108 5.79 5.82 -14.65
CA VAL A 108 6.96 6.17 -15.46
C VAL A 108 8.10 5.26 -15.05
N GLU A 109 8.42 4.29 -15.89
CA GLU A 109 9.59 3.44 -15.75
C GLU A 109 10.81 4.15 -16.31
N ARG A 110 11.88 4.22 -15.51
CA ARG A 110 13.16 4.79 -15.92
C ARG A 110 14.15 3.66 -16.12
N ASP A 111 14.41 3.33 -17.38
CA ASP A 111 15.40 2.34 -17.78
C ASP A 111 16.71 3.02 -18.21
N GLU A 112 17.77 2.23 -18.36
CA GLU A 112 19.08 2.67 -18.89
C GLU A 112 18.97 3.30 -20.31
N ASN A 113 17.86 3.04 -21.02
CA ASN A 113 17.57 3.54 -22.37
C ASN A 113 16.59 4.73 -22.42
N GLY A 114 16.23 5.34 -21.27
CA GLY A 114 15.37 6.53 -21.20
C GLY A 114 14.08 6.34 -20.39
N GLU A 115 13.20 7.35 -20.39
CA GLU A 115 11.91 7.33 -19.70
C GLU A 115 10.85 6.62 -20.54
N ARG A 116 10.28 5.51 -20.04
CA ARG A 116 9.12 4.83 -20.62
C ARG A 116 7.90 5.09 -19.76
N ARG A 117 6.84 5.64 -20.35
CA ARG A 117 5.53 5.77 -19.68
C ARG A 117 4.74 4.49 -19.92
N THR A 118 4.45 3.72 -18.88
CA THR A 118 3.65 2.49 -18.93
C THR A 118 2.24 2.73 -18.39
N THR A 119 1.21 2.36 -19.17
CA THR A 119 -0.20 2.38 -18.75
C THR A 119 -0.68 1.00 -18.31
N GLU A 120 0.22 0.05 -18.10
CA GLU A 120 -0.11 -1.35 -17.88
C GLU A 120 -1.07 -1.57 -16.71
N ALA A 121 -0.94 -0.78 -15.64
CA ALA A 121 -1.83 -0.88 -14.48
C ALA A 121 -3.28 -0.54 -14.82
N ARG A 122 -3.49 0.48 -15.67
CA ARG A 122 -4.80 0.88 -16.20
C ARG A 122 -5.33 -0.17 -17.16
N ASP A 123 -4.51 -0.63 -18.10
CA ASP A 123 -4.95 -1.55 -19.15
C ASP A 123 -5.32 -2.92 -18.57
N LYS A 124 -4.53 -3.40 -17.59
CA LYS A 124 -4.78 -4.67 -16.90
C LYS A 124 -5.75 -4.53 -15.71
N HIS A 125 -6.17 -3.31 -15.34
CA HIS A 125 -7.00 -3.01 -14.15
C HIS A 125 -6.43 -3.63 -12.85
N ARG A 126 -5.11 -3.70 -12.78
CA ARG A 126 -4.36 -4.38 -11.70
C ARG A 126 -3.11 -3.58 -11.39
N GLY A 127 -2.69 -3.67 -10.13
CA GLY A 127 -1.50 -3.03 -9.66
C GLY A 127 -1.76 -1.65 -9.06
N THR A 128 -0.86 -1.16 -8.23
CA THR A 128 -0.92 0.19 -7.68
C THR A 128 0.42 0.87 -7.95
N PRO A 129 0.44 2.14 -8.38
CA PRO A 129 1.69 2.86 -8.60
C PRO A 129 2.54 2.83 -7.32
N GLN A 130 3.70 2.18 -7.39
CA GLN A 130 4.66 2.13 -6.29
C GLN A 130 5.49 3.42 -6.33
N GLY A 131 5.50 4.21 -5.27
CA GLY A 131 6.17 5.52 -5.24
C GLY A 131 5.41 6.57 -4.44
N GLU A 132 4.15 6.27 -4.11
CA GLU A 132 3.27 7.18 -3.39
C GLU A 132 3.34 6.90 -1.89
N LEU A 133 3.89 7.87 -1.14
CA LEU A 133 3.96 7.90 0.32
C LEU A 133 4.63 6.66 0.96
N SER A 134 5.97 6.67 1.02
CA SER A 134 6.59 6.22 2.26
C SER A 134 6.21 7.23 3.34
N LEU A 135 5.15 6.96 4.11
CA LEU A 135 5.00 7.60 5.40
C LEU A 135 6.31 7.35 6.17
N PRO A 136 7.10 8.38 6.51
CA PRO A 136 8.16 8.18 7.49
C PRO A 136 7.49 7.77 8.80
N CYS A 137 8.10 6.78 9.43
CA CYS A 137 7.86 6.40 10.81
C CYS A 137 7.94 7.63 11.73
#